data_AF-A0A847HE20-F1
#
_entry.id   AF-A0A847HE20-F1
#
_cell.length_a   1.000
_cell.length_b   1.000
_cell.length_c   1.000
_cell.angle_alpha   90.00
_cell.angle_beta   90.00
_cell.angle_gamma   90.00
#
_symmetry.space_group_name_H-M   'P 1'
#
loop_
_entity.id
_entity.type
_entity.pdbx_description
1 polymer ?
#
loop_
_entity_poly.entity_id
_entity_poly.type
_entity_poly.pdbx_seq_one_letter_code
_entity_poly.pdbx_strand_id
1 'polypeptide(L)'
;MPIATPEVYNEMLDRAKEGGYAFPAINCTSSETINAALKGFAEAESDGIIQFSTGGAEFGSGLGVKNKVAGAVALASFAHEAAKHYGINVALHTDHCQKEVLDEYVRPLLAISQERVDAGQLPLFQSHMWDGSAVPIDENLEIAQELLEKSRNANIILEIEIGVVGGEEDGVEAKAG
;
A
#
# COMPACT_ATOMS: atom_id res chain seq x y z
N MET A 1 -0.54 10.11 17.44
CA MET A 1 -1.56 9.65 16.47
C MET A 1 -0.86 8.62 15.62
N PRO A 2 -1.33 7.36 15.62
CA PRO A 2 -0.62 6.26 14.96
C PRO A 2 -0.95 6.23 13.46
N ILE A 3 -0.55 5.16 12.80
CA ILE A 3 -1.09 4.74 11.51
C ILE A 3 -2.63 4.87 11.50
N ALA A 4 -3.17 5.39 10.40
CA ALA A 4 -4.60 5.63 10.23
C ALA A 4 -5.40 4.33 10.41
N THR A 5 -6.47 4.36 11.19
CA THR A 5 -7.44 3.25 11.21
C THR A 5 -8.20 3.21 9.88
N PRO A 6 -8.87 2.09 9.54
CA PRO A 6 -9.71 2.03 8.34
C PRO A 6 -10.74 3.17 8.26
N GLU A 7 -11.36 3.53 9.38
CA GLU A 7 -12.34 4.63 9.45
C GLU A 7 -11.69 5.98 9.17
N VAL A 8 -10.55 6.25 9.79
CA VAL A 8 -9.79 7.49 9.58
C VAL A 8 -9.30 7.59 8.14
N TYR A 9 -8.88 6.48 7.52
CA TYR A 9 -8.41 6.49 6.15
C TYR A 9 -9.54 6.74 5.13
N ASN A 10 -10.73 6.17 5.36
CA ASN A 10 -11.91 6.52 4.56
C ASN A 10 -12.26 8.01 4.72
N GLU A 11 -12.27 8.53 5.95
CA GLU A 11 -12.53 9.96 6.19
C GLU A 11 -11.47 10.87 5.54
N MET A 12 -10.20 10.48 5.55
CA MET A 12 -9.14 11.19 4.84
C MET A 12 -9.51 11.33 3.35
N LEU A 13 -9.84 10.22 2.68
CA LEU A 13 -10.17 10.21 1.25
C LEU A 13 -11.45 10.99 0.95
N ASP A 14 -12.48 10.88 1.80
CA ASP A 14 -13.73 11.64 1.67
C ASP A 14 -13.47 13.15 1.77
N ARG A 15 -12.70 13.59 2.78
CA ARG A 15 -12.32 15.01 2.93
C ARG A 15 -11.50 15.52 1.75
N ALA A 16 -10.58 14.70 1.22
CA ALA A 16 -9.81 15.04 0.03
C ALA A 16 -10.71 15.22 -1.20
N LYS A 17 -11.68 14.33 -1.38
CA LYS A 17 -12.66 14.39 -2.46
C LYS A 17 -13.56 15.63 -2.37
N GLU A 18 -14.10 15.91 -1.18
CA GLU A 18 -14.97 17.07 -0.94
C GLU A 18 -14.20 18.39 -1.03
N GLY A 19 -12.97 18.42 -0.52
CA GLY A 19 -12.10 19.59 -0.50
C GLY A 19 -11.36 19.86 -1.81
N GLY A 20 -11.39 18.94 -2.77
CA GLY A 20 -10.71 19.10 -4.07
C GLY A 20 -9.18 19.09 -3.95
N TYR A 21 -8.64 18.29 -3.03
CA TYR A 21 -7.19 18.09 -2.87
C TYR A 21 -6.84 16.60 -2.93
N ALA A 22 -5.55 16.29 -2.87
CA ALA A 22 -5.03 14.92 -2.85
C ALA A 22 -3.97 14.75 -1.77
N PHE A 23 -3.73 13.51 -1.36
CA PHE A 23 -2.59 13.17 -0.50
C PHE A 23 -1.43 12.65 -1.33
N PRO A 24 -0.19 12.98 -0.97
CA PRO A 24 0.97 12.31 -1.54
C PRO A 24 1.07 10.86 -1.05
N ALA A 25 1.34 9.94 -1.99
CA ALA A 25 1.73 8.58 -1.71
C ALA A 25 3.22 8.40 -2.06
N ILE A 26 4.05 8.19 -1.04
CA ILE A 26 5.51 8.23 -1.17
C ILE A 26 6.09 6.83 -1.09
N ASN A 27 6.70 6.35 -2.18
CA ASN A 27 7.46 5.11 -2.18
C ASN A 27 8.62 5.19 -1.18
N CYS A 28 8.68 4.23 -0.28
CA CYS A 28 9.75 4.09 0.69
C CYS A 28 10.40 2.70 0.58
N THR A 29 11.66 2.61 0.98
CA THR A 29 12.46 1.38 0.87
C THR A 29 13.26 1.07 2.13
N SER A 30 13.24 1.96 3.12
CA SER A 30 14.07 1.86 4.31
C SER A 30 13.50 2.65 5.48
N SER A 31 14.09 2.50 6.66
CA SER A 31 13.74 3.32 7.82
C SER A 31 14.01 4.81 7.59
N GLU A 32 15.07 5.15 6.86
CA GLU A 32 15.41 6.55 6.53
C GLU A 32 14.37 7.19 5.61
N THR A 33 13.94 6.48 4.57
CA THR A 33 12.92 7.01 3.63
C THR A 33 11.55 7.11 4.28
N ILE A 34 11.17 6.14 5.12
CA ILE A 34 9.97 6.23 5.97
C ILE A 34 10.04 7.46 6.88
N ASN A 35 11.14 7.65 7.61
CA ASN A 35 11.30 8.82 8.48
C ASN A 35 11.25 10.15 7.70
N ALA A 36 11.83 10.19 6.51
CA ALA A 36 11.78 11.37 5.65
C ALA A 36 10.35 11.71 5.22
N ALA A 37 9.56 10.71 4.80
CA ALA A 37 8.16 10.90 4.44
C ALA A 37 7.33 11.38 5.65
N LEU A 38 7.44 10.70 6.80
CA LEU A 38 6.74 11.08 8.03
C LEU A 38 7.05 12.52 8.45
N LYS A 39 8.33 12.90 8.40
CA LYS A 39 8.76 14.27 8.69
C LYS A 39 8.16 15.27 7.69
N GLY A 40 8.21 14.96 6.41
CA GLY A 40 7.67 15.84 5.36
C GLY A 40 6.18 16.09 5.53
N PHE A 41 5.41 15.04 5.82
CA PHE A 41 3.97 15.15 6.10
C PHE A 41 3.70 16.02 7.34
N ALA A 42 4.44 15.79 8.42
CA ALA A 42 4.26 16.53 9.67
C ALA A 42 4.61 18.02 9.54
N GLU A 43 5.68 18.36 8.83
CA GLU A 43 6.06 19.76 8.56
C GLU A 43 5.09 20.48 7.62
N ALA A 44 4.42 19.72 6.74
CA ALA A 44 3.35 20.24 5.89
C ALA A 44 1.99 20.32 6.61
N GLU A 45 1.92 19.90 7.88
CA GLU A 45 0.66 19.73 8.63
C GLU A 45 -0.37 18.90 7.85
N SER A 46 0.11 17.88 7.13
CA SER A 46 -0.69 17.06 6.22
C SER A 46 -0.73 15.61 6.70
N ASP A 47 -1.89 14.96 6.54
CA ASP A 47 -1.95 13.51 6.49
C ASP A 47 -1.24 13.01 5.21
N GLY A 48 -0.89 11.72 5.12
CA GLY A 48 -0.18 11.18 3.96
C GLY A 48 -0.24 9.66 3.82
N ILE A 49 0.31 9.17 2.71
CA ILE A 49 0.39 7.73 2.41
C ILE A 49 1.86 7.35 2.22
N ILE A 50 2.28 6.26 2.87
CA ILE A 50 3.57 5.61 2.59
C ILE A 50 3.27 4.33 1.83
N GLN A 51 3.95 4.13 0.71
CA GLN A 51 3.78 2.94 -0.11
C GLN A 51 5.07 2.16 -0.32
N PHE A 52 4.93 0.85 -0.50
CA PHE A 52 6.04 -0.05 -0.82
C PHE A 52 5.72 -0.72 -2.16
N SER A 53 6.62 -0.57 -3.15
CA SER A 53 6.55 -1.37 -4.38
C SER A 53 7.05 -2.80 -4.14
N THR A 54 6.84 -3.68 -5.10
CA THR A 54 7.38 -5.04 -5.03
C THR A 54 8.90 -5.03 -4.90
N GLY A 55 9.60 -4.19 -5.67
CA GLY A 55 11.04 -3.98 -5.57
C GLY A 55 11.46 -3.35 -4.25
N GLY A 56 10.73 -2.35 -3.76
CA GLY A 56 11.01 -1.70 -2.48
C GLY A 56 10.85 -2.65 -1.28
N ALA A 57 9.83 -3.50 -1.32
CA ALA A 57 9.62 -4.53 -0.31
C ALA A 57 10.68 -5.63 -0.38
N GLU A 58 11.06 -6.09 -1.58
CA GLU A 58 12.16 -7.05 -1.73
C GLU A 58 13.48 -6.47 -1.19
N PHE A 59 13.79 -5.22 -1.52
CA PHE A 59 14.95 -4.51 -0.98
C PHE A 59 14.90 -4.44 0.56
N GLY A 60 13.75 -4.08 1.13
CA GLY A 60 13.54 -3.98 2.57
C GLY A 60 13.75 -5.31 3.33
N SER A 61 13.62 -6.44 2.65
CA SER A 61 13.92 -7.77 3.22
C SER A 61 15.44 -8.07 3.28
N GLY A 62 16.25 -7.34 2.52
CA GLY A 62 17.69 -7.50 2.42
C GLY A 62 18.14 -8.53 1.37
N LEU A 63 19.37 -8.34 0.86
CA LEU A 63 19.93 -9.10 -0.26
C LEU A 63 20.05 -10.62 -0.02
N GLY A 64 20.10 -11.05 1.24
CA GLY A 64 20.15 -12.47 1.62
C GLY A 64 18.79 -13.13 1.78
N VAL A 65 17.70 -12.35 1.81
CA VAL A 65 16.32 -12.85 2.01
C VAL A 65 15.51 -12.70 0.71
N LYS A 66 15.49 -11.51 0.11
CA LYS A 66 14.75 -11.19 -1.13
C LYS A 66 13.30 -11.70 -1.13
N ASN A 67 12.58 -11.45 -0.04
CA ASN A 67 11.20 -11.85 0.15
C ASN A 67 10.32 -10.62 0.31
N LYS A 68 9.45 -10.37 -0.68
CA LYS A 68 8.57 -9.19 -0.76
C LYS A 68 7.67 -9.06 0.47
N VAL A 69 7.02 -10.14 0.89
CA VAL A 69 6.14 -10.16 2.07
C VAL A 69 6.92 -9.81 3.34
N ALA A 70 8.04 -10.49 3.58
CA ALA A 70 8.85 -10.28 4.78
C ALA A 70 9.37 -8.84 4.87
N GLY A 71 9.82 -8.27 3.75
CA GLY A 71 10.27 -6.88 3.71
C GLY A 71 9.15 -5.87 3.90
N ALA A 72 8.00 -6.06 3.25
CA ALA A 72 6.82 -5.20 3.48
C ALA A 72 6.34 -5.26 4.94
N VAL A 73 6.30 -6.44 5.56
CA VAL A 73 5.95 -6.60 6.98
C VAL A 73 6.95 -5.90 7.88
N ALA A 74 8.25 -6.01 7.61
CA ALA A 74 9.30 -5.35 8.39
C ALA A 74 9.20 -3.82 8.29
N LEU A 75 9.07 -3.29 7.07
CA LEU A 75 8.92 -1.85 6.81
C LEU A 75 7.62 -1.30 7.40
N ALA A 76 6.50 -1.99 7.25
CA ALA A 76 5.22 -1.61 7.86
C ALA A 76 5.34 -1.58 9.39
N SER A 77 5.96 -2.60 9.99
CA SER A 77 6.15 -2.66 11.45
C SER A 77 6.99 -1.47 11.96
N PHE A 78 8.04 -1.10 11.23
CA PHE A 78 8.82 0.10 11.54
C PHE A 78 7.97 1.37 11.41
N ALA A 79 7.19 1.52 10.33
CA ALA A 79 6.32 2.67 10.11
C ALA A 79 5.24 2.80 11.21
N HIS A 80 4.64 1.68 11.63
CA HIS A 80 3.69 1.62 12.75
C HIS A 80 4.29 2.17 14.05
N GLU A 81 5.56 1.87 14.33
CA GLU A 81 6.23 2.40 15.51
C GLU A 81 6.60 3.89 15.34
N ALA A 82 7.22 4.24 14.20
CA ALA A 82 7.70 5.59 13.95
C ALA A 82 6.57 6.63 13.91
N ALA A 83 5.45 6.32 13.25
CA ALA A 83 4.35 7.26 13.02
C ALA A 83 3.72 7.81 14.32
N LYS A 84 3.80 7.06 15.44
CA LYS A 84 3.22 7.45 16.74
C LYS A 84 3.66 8.83 17.22
N HIS A 85 4.83 9.29 16.77
CA HIS A 85 5.51 10.51 17.23
C HIS A 85 5.26 11.77 16.37
N TYR A 86 4.53 11.67 15.26
CA TYR A 86 4.42 12.77 14.29
C TYR A 86 3.13 13.60 14.36
N GLY A 87 2.12 13.16 15.13
CA GLY A 87 0.90 13.95 15.33
C GLY A 87 -0.04 14.06 14.12
N ILE A 88 0.25 13.34 13.04
CA ILE A 88 -0.53 13.24 11.79
C ILE A 88 -1.11 11.84 11.61
N ASN A 89 -2.02 11.65 10.65
CA ASN A 89 -2.45 10.33 10.23
C ASN A 89 -1.67 9.88 8.99
N VAL A 90 -1.22 8.63 9.00
CA VAL A 90 -0.48 8.03 7.88
C VAL A 90 -1.09 6.69 7.52
N ALA A 91 -1.46 6.52 6.26
CA ALA A 91 -1.87 5.22 5.74
C ALA A 91 -0.67 4.48 5.14
N LEU A 92 -0.70 3.15 5.23
CA LEU A 92 0.27 2.25 4.61
C LEU A 92 -0.40 1.59 3.43
N HIS A 93 0.31 1.60 2.31
CA HIS A 93 -0.13 1.10 1.03
C HIS A 93 0.92 0.16 0.42
N THR A 94 0.52 -0.72 -0.48
CA THR A 94 1.45 -1.41 -1.38
C THR A 94 1.12 -1.02 -2.80
N ASP A 95 2.16 -0.64 -3.53
CA ASP A 95 2.10 -0.16 -4.91
C ASP A 95 1.85 -1.31 -5.91
N HIS A 96 1.97 -1.01 -7.21
CA HIS A 96 1.82 -1.92 -8.35
C HIS A 96 2.16 -3.39 -8.03
N CYS A 97 1.14 -4.25 -8.13
CA CYS A 97 1.26 -5.68 -7.97
C CYS A 97 0.60 -6.39 -9.16
N GLN A 98 1.44 -6.83 -10.10
CA GLN A 98 0.98 -7.53 -11.30
C GLN A 98 0.58 -8.98 -11.01
N LYS A 99 -0.12 -9.59 -11.98
CA LYS A 99 -0.64 -10.96 -11.88
C LYS A 99 0.44 -11.98 -11.47
N GLU A 100 1.64 -11.83 -12.01
CA GLU A 100 2.77 -12.76 -11.84
C GLU A 100 3.27 -12.83 -10.41
N VAL A 101 3.11 -11.73 -9.65
CA VAL A 101 3.61 -11.59 -8.28
C VAL A 101 2.49 -11.49 -7.25
N LEU A 102 1.23 -11.62 -7.67
CA LEU A 102 0.05 -11.45 -6.80
C LEU A 102 0.04 -12.44 -5.62
N ASP A 103 0.41 -13.70 -5.88
CA ASP A 103 0.52 -14.76 -4.88
C ASP A 103 1.78 -14.66 -4.00
N GLU A 104 2.75 -13.83 -4.39
CA GLU A 104 3.98 -13.58 -3.66
C GLU A 104 3.98 -12.25 -2.89
N TYR A 105 2.88 -11.48 -2.99
CA TYR A 105 2.82 -10.15 -2.40
C TYR A 105 1.45 -9.80 -1.79
N VAL A 106 0.49 -9.30 -2.58
CA VAL A 106 -0.78 -8.77 -2.05
C VAL A 106 -1.66 -9.85 -1.42
N ARG A 107 -1.81 -11.04 -2.01
CA ARG A 107 -2.63 -12.11 -1.42
C ARG A 107 -2.11 -12.56 -0.04
N PRO A 108 -0.80 -12.83 0.15
CA PRO A 108 -0.24 -13.08 1.48
C PRO A 108 -0.41 -11.92 2.46
N LEU A 109 -0.24 -10.66 2.04
CA LEU A 109 -0.39 -9.49 2.92
C LEU A 109 -1.85 -9.27 3.35
N LEU A 110 -2.81 -9.55 2.47
CA LEU A 110 -4.23 -9.59 2.81
C LEU A 110 -4.52 -10.69 3.84
N ALA A 111 -3.94 -11.89 3.68
CA ALA A 111 -4.11 -12.97 4.64
C ALA A 111 -3.57 -12.60 6.03
N ILE A 112 -2.38 -11.99 6.10
CA ILE A 112 -1.81 -11.46 7.36
C ILE A 112 -2.74 -10.42 8.00
N SER A 113 -3.30 -9.52 7.19
CA SER A 113 -4.23 -8.50 7.70
C SER A 113 -5.54 -9.11 8.17
N GLN A 114 -6.06 -10.14 7.50
CA GLN A 114 -7.23 -10.89 7.94
C GLN A 114 -6.98 -11.55 9.30
N GLU A 115 -5.84 -12.24 9.48
CA GLU A 115 -5.49 -12.87 10.76
C GLU A 115 -5.45 -11.85 11.91
N ARG A 116 -4.96 -10.63 11.64
CA ARG A 116 -4.96 -9.53 12.63
C ARG A 116 -6.37 -9.07 12.96
N VAL A 117 -7.21 -8.87 11.95
CA VAL A 117 -8.62 -8.46 12.13
C VAL A 117 -9.41 -9.52 12.90
N ASP A 118 -9.23 -10.81 12.58
CA ASP A 118 -9.87 -11.93 13.28
C ASP A 118 -9.43 -11.99 14.76
N ALA A 119 -8.20 -11.56 15.06
CA ALA A 119 -7.67 -11.40 16.42
C ALA A 119 -8.10 -10.10 17.12
N GLY A 120 -8.97 -9.29 16.51
CA GLY A 120 -9.45 -8.00 17.05
C GLY A 120 -8.44 -6.86 16.94
N GLN A 121 -7.43 -6.98 16.07
CA GLN A 121 -6.42 -5.96 15.80
C GLN A 121 -6.75 -5.18 14.52
N LEU A 122 -6.09 -4.04 14.32
CA LEU A 122 -6.12 -3.33 13.05
C LEU A 122 -5.33 -4.10 11.97
N PRO A 123 -5.72 -3.98 10.68
CA PRO A 123 -4.97 -4.58 9.59
C PRO A 123 -3.54 -4.04 9.54
N LEU A 124 -2.63 -4.76 8.87
CA LEU A 124 -1.24 -4.33 8.79
C LEU A 124 -1.08 -3.12 7.85
N PHE A 125 -1.81 -3.15 6.73
CA PHE A 125 -1.90 -2.11 5.73
C PHE A 125 -3.32 -1.56 5.68
N GLN A 126 -3.49 -0.32 5.21
CA GLN A 126 -4.81 0.29 5.03
C GLN A 126 -5.30 0.18 3.57
N SER A 127 -4.38 -0.04 2.63
CA SER A 127 -4.72 -0.29 1.22
C SER A 127 -3.69 -1.17 0.52
N HIS A 128 -4.10 -1.79 -0.58
CA HIS A 128 -3.25 -2.52 -1.52
C HIS A 128 -3.66 -2.18 -2.95
N MET A 129 -2.69 -2.14 -3.87
CA MET A 129 -2.93 -1.99 -5.30
C MET A 129 -2.92 -3.35 -6.01
N TRP A 130 -3.93 -3.56 -6.84
CA TRP A 130 -3.96 -4.59 -7.88
C TRP A 130 -3.73 -3.93 -9.24
N ASP A 131 -2.59 -4.24 -9.86
CA ASP A 131 -2.27 -3.76 -11.19
C ASP A 131 -2.56 -4.84 -12.23
N GLY A 132 -3.80 -4.84 -12.72
CA GLY A 132 -4.26 -5.70 -13.80
C GLY A 132 -4.14 -5.06 -15.19
N SER A 133 -3.39 -3.96 -15.35
CA SER A 133 -3.27 -3.21 -16.61
C SER A 133 -2.78 -4.06 -17.79
N ALA A 134 -1.95 -5.07 -17.51
CA ALA A 134 -1.33 -5.94 -18.53
C ALA A 134 -2.23 -7.11 -18.99
N VAL A 135 -3.39 -7.33 -18.34
CA VAL A 135 -4.35 -8.39 -18.72
C VAL A 135 -5.63 -7.78 -19.32
N PRO A 136 -6.41 -8.55 -20.11
CA PRO A 136 -7.70 -8.07 -20.62
C PRO A 136 -8.61 -7.55 -19.50
N ILE A 137 -9.39 -6.50 -19.78
CA ILE A 137 -10.21 -5.83 -18.77
C ILE A 137 -11.18 -6.77 -18.03
N ASP A 138 -11.76 -7.75 -18.71
CA ASP A 138 -12.67 -8.71 -18.08
C ASP A 138 -11.94 -9.58 -17.04
N GLU A 139 -10.71 -10.01 -17.35
CA GLU A 139 -9.87 -10.76 -16.44
C GLU A 139 -9.35 -9.88 -15.29
N ASN A 140 -8.97 -8.64 -15.59
CA ASN A 140 -8.58 -7.65 -14.57
C ASN A 140 -9.72 -7.48 -13.53
N LEU A 141 -10.95 -7.26 -13.99
CA LEU A 141 -12.10 -7.05 -13.12
C LEU A 141 -12.52 -8.32 -12.37
N GLU A 142 -12.36 -9.50 -12.95
CA GLU A 142 -12.60 -10.78 -12.25
C GLU A 142 -11.66 -10.94 -11.05
N ILE A 143 -10.36 -10.70 -11.26
CA ILE A 143 -9.37 -10.74 -10.17
C ILE A 143 -9.62 -9.61 -9.16
N ALA A 144 -9.93 -8.41 -9.63
CA ALA A 144 -10.25 -7.27 -8.76
C ALA A 144 -11.45 -7.55 -7.86
N GLN A 145 -12.48 -8.27 -8.35
CA GLN A 145 -13.65 -8.62 -7.54
C GLN A 145 -13.30 -9.60 -6.42
N GLU A 146 -12.48 -10.62 -6.71
CA GLU A 146 -11.94 -11.54 -5.69
C GLU A 146 -11.14 -10.79 -4.63
N LEU A 147 -10.22 -9.93 -5.05
CA LEU A 147 -9.38 -9.15 -4.15
C LEU A 147 -10.19 -8.15 -3.33
N LEU A 148 -11.21 -7.52 -3.92
CA LEU A 148 -12.07 -6.57 -3.22
C LEU A 148 -12.84 -7.24 -2.09
N GLU A 149 -13.34 -8.46 -2.30
CA GLU A 149 -13.99 -9.24 -1.25
C GLU A 149 -13.03 -9.51 -0.08
N LYS A 150 -11.80 -9.94 -0.36
CA LYS A 150 -10.77 -10.17 0.67
C LYS A 150 -10.38 -8.88 1.40
N SER A 151 -10.16 -7.80 0.66
CA SER A 151 -9.84 -6.49 1.22
C SER A 151 -10.94 -5.99 2.14
N ARG A 152 -12.22 -6.12 1.75
CA ARG A 152 -13.35 -5.75 2.61
C ARG A 152 -13.40 -6.56 3.90
N ASN A 153 -13.16 -7.87 3.84
CA ASN A 153 -13.14 -8.72 5.04
C ASN A 153 -12.00 -8.35 6.01
N ALA A 154 -10.89 -7.84 5.47
CA ALA A 154 -9.74 -7.37 6.24
C ALA A 154 -9.77 -5.86 6.57
N ASN A 155 -10.88 -5.15 6.31
CA ASN A 155 -11.00 -3.68 6.48
C ASN A 155 -9.93 -2.86 5.73
N ILE A 156 -9.64 -3.25 4.49
CA ILE A 156 -8.63 -2.67 3.61
C ILE A 156 -9.29 -2.09 2.35
N ILE A 157 -8.79 -0.95 1.87
CA ILE A 157 -9.16 -0.38 0.57
C ILE A 157 -8.37 -1.06 -0.54
N LEU A 158 -9.04 -1.45 -1.64
CA LEU A 158 -8.38 -1.94 -2.85
C LEU A 158 -8.27 -0.81 -3.87
N GLU A 159 -7.05 -0.53 -4.31
CA GLU A 159 -6.76 0.27 -5.50
C GLU A 159 -6.64 -0.66 -6.71
N ILE A 160 -7.17 -0.23 -7.87
CA ILE A 160 -7.12 -1.01 -9.11
C ILE A 160 -6.67 -0.12 -10.26
N GLU A 161 -5.90 -0.67 -11.19
CA GLU A 161 -5.51 0.01 -12.42
C GLU A 161 -6.32 -0.46 -13.63
N ILE A 162 -6.85 0.49 -14.40
CA ILE A 162 -7.48 0.27 -15.71
C ILE A 162 -6.79 1.14 -16.76
N GLY A 163 -6.34 0.52 -17.85
CA GLY A 163 -5.41 1.16 -18.80
C GLY A 163 -3.96 0.92 -18.40
N VAL A 164 -3.00 1.31 -19.24
CA VAL A 164 -1.57 1.09 -19.00
C VAL A 164 -0.88 2.43 -18.81
N VAL A 165 -0.25 2.65 -17.65
CA VAL A 165 0.69 3.75 -17.46
C VAL A 165 1.95 3.50 -18.31
N GLY A 166 2.33 4.46 -19.15
CA GLY A 166 3.59 4.37 -19.90
C GLY A 166 4.78 4.70 -19.01
N GLY A 167 5.88 3.94 -19.10
CA GLY A 167 7.07 4.18 -18.28
C GLY A 167 7.91 2.92 -18.05
N GLU A 168 8.85 3.00 -17.10
CA GLU A 168 9.61 1.86 -16.59
C GLU A 168 9.39 1.78 -15.08
N GLU A 169 8.91 0.64 -14.59
CA GLU A 169 8.74 0.38 -13.16
C GLU A 169 9.33 -0.98 -12.80
N ASP A 170 10.23 -1.00 -11.81
CA ASP A 170 10.92 -2.21 -11.33
C ASP A 170 11.52 -3.08 -12.48
N GLY A 171 11.96 -2.44 -13.58
CA GLY A 171 12.55 -3.08 -14.76
C GLY A 171 11.55 -3.59 -15.80
N VAL A 172 10.27 -3.26 -15.65
CA VAL A 172 9.20 -3.53 -16.63
C VAL A 172 8.92 -2.25 -17.42
N GLU A 173 9.19 -2.27 -18.73
CA GLU A 173 8.81 -1.17 -19.64
C GLU A 173 7.39 -1.37 -20.17
N ALA A 174 6.53 -0.39 -19.92
CA ALA A 174 5.18 -0.31 -20.46
C ALA A 174 5.07 0.84 -21.47
N LYS A 175 4.36 0.60 -22.59
CA LYS A 175 3.99 1.67 -23.53
C LYS A 175 2.57 2.10 -23.24
N ALA A 176 2.38 3.39 -22.99
CA ALA A 176 1.05 3.99 -22.84
C ALA A 176 0.18 3.61 -24.06
N GLY A 177 -1.02 3.11 -23.79
CA GLY A 177 -2.01 2.65 -24.78
C GLY A 177 -3.26 3.50 -24.77
#